data_AF-A0A081NV63-F1
#
_entry.id   AF-A0A081NV63-F1
#
_cell.length_a   1.000
_cell.length_b   1.000
_cell.length_c   1.000
_cell.angle_alpha   90.00
_cell.angle_beta   90.00
_cell.angle_gamma   90.00
#
_symmetry.space_group_name_H-M   'P 1'
#
loop_
_entity.id
_entity.type
_entity.pdbx_description
1 polymer ?
#
loop_
_entity_poly.entity_id
_entity_poly.type
_entity_poly.pdbx_seq_one_letter_code
_entity_poly.pdbx_strand_id
1 'polypeptide(L)' 'MQYYTEFGGEARKIMFQKNIKMKDVAQELGVSVTYVSEIFKGTRPGEKQKPLIAKMLGMESEVLK' A
#
# COMPACT_ATOMS: atom_id res chain seq x y z
N MET A 1 -6.51 18.38 -2.11
CA MET A 1 -5.81 17.31 -2.84
C MET A 1 -5.30 16.30 -1.82
N GLN A 2 -5.76 15.05 -1.83
CA GLN A 2 -5.22 14.04 -0.91
C GLN A 2 -3.83 13.64 -1.42
N TYR A 3 -2.79 14.20 -0.80
CA TYR A 3 -1.41 13.85 -1.04
C TYR A 3 -1.19 12.43 -0.52
N TYR A 4 -1.11 11.46 -1.43
CA TYR A 4 -0.62 10.14 -1.09
C TYR A 4 0.88 10.27 -0.78
N THR A 5 1.36 9.48 0.17
CA THR A 5 2.81 9.31 0.36
C THR A 5 3.41 8.69 -0.91
N GLU A 6 4.73 8.82 -1.10
CA GLU A 6 5.44 8.17 -2.21
C GLU A 6 5.10 6.67 -2.28
N PHE A 7 5.13 5.99 -1.13
CA PHE A 7 4.69 4.60 -1.00
C PHE A 7 3.24 4.38 -1.46
N GLY A 8 2.29 5.21 -1.00
CA GLY A 8 0.88 5.06 -1.38
C GLY A 8 0.63 5.34 -2.86
N GLY A 9 1.37 6.27 -3.45
CA GLY A 9 1.31 6.58 -4.88
C GLY A 9 1.84 5.44 -5.74
N GLU A 10 2.99 4.89 -5.35
CA GLU A 10 3.61 3.77 -6.04
C GLU A 10 2.81 2.47 -5.90
N ALA A 11 2.31 2.19 -4.68
CA ALA A 11 1.41 1.08 -4.42
C ALA A 11 0.16 1.18 -5.32
N ARG A 12 -0.47 2.36 -5.42
CA ARG A 12 -1.62 2.57 -6.31
C ARG A 12 -1.29 2.37 -7.78
N LYS A 13 -0.10 2.78 -8.24
CA LYS A 13 0.36 2.58 -9.62
C LYS A 13 0.47 1.09 -9.93
N ILE A 14 1.13 0.31 -9.06
CA ILE A 14 1.32 -1.13 -9.25
C ILE A 14 0.00 -1.88 -9.10
N MET A 15 -0.83 -1.49 -8.14
CA MET A 15 -2.19 -2.02 -8.01
C MET A 15 -2.99 -1.86 -9.29
N PHE A 16 -2.91 -0.68 -9.93
CA PHE A 16 -3.56 -0.43 -11.21
C PHE A 16 -2.98 -1.33 -12.32
N GLN A 17 -1.66 -1.47 -12.42
CA GLN A 17 -1.00 -2.35 -13.40
C GLN A 17 -1.36 -3.83 -13.21
N LYS A 18 -1.51 -4.29 -11.97
CA LYS A 18 -1.83 -5.68 -11.61
C LYS A 18 -3.32 -5.95 -11.49
N ASN A 19 -4.18 -4.95 -11.74
CA ASN A 19 -5.63 -5.01 -11.54
C ASN A 19 -6.04 -5.45 -10.11
N ILE A 20 -5.21 -5.10 -9.12
CA ILE A 20 -5.45 -5.34 -7.70
C ILE A 20 -6.24 -4.17 -7.15
N LYS A 21 -7.35 -4.44 -6.47
CA LYS A 21 -8.16 -3.41 -5.84
C LYS A 21 -7.76 -3.22 -4.38
N MET A 22 -8.08 -2.06 -3.84
CA MET A 22 -7.80 -1.70 -2.44
C MET A 22 -8.47 -2.66 -1.45
N LYS A 23 -9.61 -3.26 -1.84
CA LYS A 23 -10.30 -4.31 -1.08
C LYS A 23 -9.49 -5.60 -0.99
N ASP A 24 -8.74 -5.95 -2.03
CA ASP A 24 -7.99 -7.21 -2.08
C ASP A 24 -6.76 -7.08 -1.16
N VAL A 25 -6.11 -5.91 -1.19
CA VAL A 25 -5.04 -5.56 -0.24
C VAL A 25 -5.54 -5.58 1.21
N ALA A 26 -6.73 -4.99 1.45
CA ALA A 26 -7.31 -4.96 2.79
C ALA A 26 -7.66 -6.38 3.30
N GLN A 27 -8.20 -7.23 2.43
CA GLN A 27 -8.53 -8.62 2.73
C GLN A 27 -7.28 -9.44 3.05
N GLU A 28 -6.21 -9.30 2.26
CA GLU A 28 -4.94 -10.00 2.49
C GLU A 28 -4.30 -9.63 3.82
N LEU A 29 -4.38 -8.35 4.19
CA LEU A 29 -3.87 -7.84 5.46
C LEU A 29 -4.80 -8.13 6.66
N GLY A 30 -6.03 -8.59 6.42
CA GLY A 30 -7.05 -8.74 7.46
C GLY A 30 -7.47 -7.41 8.10
N VAL A 31 -7.44 -6.30 7.34
CA VAL A 31 -7.77 -4.95 7.82
C VAL A 31 -8.89 -4.30 6.98
N SER A 32 -9.36 -3.13 7.40
CA SER A 32 -10.36 -2.39 6.63
C SER A 32 -9.72 -1.63 5.45
N VAL A 33 -10.50 -1.42 4.39
CA VAL A 33 -10.07 -0.63 3.22
C VAL A 33 -9.70 0.80 3.61
N THR A 34 -10.40 1.36 4.61
CA THR A 34 -10.10 2.67 5.19
C THR A 34 -8.71 2.68 5.82
N TYR A 35 -8.34 1.62 6.55
CA TYR A 35 -7.03 1.48 7.18
C TYR A 35 -5.89 1.44 6.14
N VAL A 36 -6.08 0.72 5.03
CA VAL A 36 -5.12 0.75 3.90
C VAL A 36 -5.01 2.15 3.31
N SER A 37 -6.14 2.85 3.14
CA SER A 37 -6.15 4.23 2.63
C SER A 37 -5.39 5.20 3.55
N GLU A 38 -5.55 5.06 4.87
CA GLU A 38 -4.82 5.85 5.87
C GLU A 38 -3.31 5.59 5.83
N ILE A 39 -2.89 4.34 5.60
CA ILE A 39 -1.48 3.98 5.42
C ILE A 39 -0.93 4.65 4.14
N PHE A 40 -1.66 4.57 3.03
CA PHE A 40 -1.23 5.16 1.76
C PHE A 40 -1.17 6.69 1.81
N LYS A 41 -2.05 7.31 2.58
CA LYS A 41 -2.04 8.77 2.84
C LYS A 41 -0.97 9.19 3.86
N GLY A 42 -0.32 8.24 4.54
CA GLY A 42 0.65 8.54 5.59
C GLY A 42 0.02 9.02 6.90
N THR A 43 -1.32 8.99 7.02
CA THR A 43 -2.03 9.27 8.27
C THR A 43 -1.68 8.24 9.34
N ARG A 44 -1.42 7.00 8.92
CA ARG A 44 -0.85 5.95 9.77
C ARG A 44 0.51 5.50 9.23
N PRO A 45 1.50 5.29 10.10
CA PRO A 45 2.83 4.87 9.67
C PRO A 45 2.82 3.47 9.04
N GLY A 46 1.94 2.57 9.51
CA GLY A 46 1.71 1.26 8.89
C GLY A 46 2.97 0.39 8.83
N GLU A 47 3.85 0.48 9.84
CA GLU A 47 5.20 -0.12 9.82
C GLU A 47 5.19 -1.63 9.58
N LYS A 48 4.17 -2.34 10.10
CA LYS A 48 4.01 -3.78 9.87
C LYS A 48 3.33 -4.10 8.54
N GLN A 49 2.48 -3.22 8.06
CA GLN A 49 1.65 -3.43 6.87
C GLN A 49 2.37 -3.01 5.59
N LYS A 50 3.20 -1.96 5.60
CA LYS A 50 3.96 -1.50 4.43
C LYS A 50 4.83 -2.61 3.83
N PRO A 51 5.61 -3.40 4.60
CA PRO A 51 6.39 -4.51 4.06
C PRO A 51 5.50 -5.62 3.48
N LEU A 52 4.35 -5.90 4.10
CA LEU A 52 3.40 -6.90 3.61
C LEU A 52 2.76 -6.46 2.28
N ILE A 53 2.33 -5.20 2.20
CA ILE A 53 1.78 -4.59 0.99
C ILE A 53 2.85 -4.56 -0.10
N ALA A 54 4.08 -4.18 0.24
CA ALA A 54 5.19 -4.14 -0.71
C ALA A 54 5.45 -5.53 -1.28
N LYS A 55 5.54 -6.55 -0.42
CA LYS A 55 5.69 -7.95 -0.83
C LYS A 55 4.53 -8.45 -1.69
N MET A 56 3.27 -8.14 -1.31
CA MET A 56 2.08 -8.51 -2.07
C MET A 56 2.05 -7.87 -3.46
N LEU A 57 2.36 -6.57 -3.52
CA LEU A 57 2.38 -5.82 -4.77
C LEU A 57 3.64 -6.11 -5.60
N GLY A 58 4.65 -6.79 -5.02
CA GLY A 58 5.96 -6.94 -5.65
C GLY A 58 6.65 -5.59 -5.83
N MET A 59 6.37 -4.63 -4.93
CA MET A 59 7.24 -3.50 -4.70
C MET A 59 8.48 -4.09 -4.02
N GLU A 60 9.47 -4.50 -4.80
CA GLU A 60 10.81 -4.63 -4.25
C GLU A 60 11.09 -3.28 -3.61
N SER A 61 11.28 -3.26 -2.30
CA SER A 61 11.69 -2.04 -1.65
C SER A 61 12.98 -1.61 -2.34
N GLU A 62 12.96 -0.50 -3.07
CA GLU A 62 14.16 0.33 -3.25
C GLU A 62 14.54 0.92 -1.88
N VAL A 63 14.81 0.03 -0.93
CA VAL A 63 15.48 0.29 0.33
C VAL A 63 16.32 -0.96 0.58
N LEU A 64 17.34 -1.16 -0.26
CA LEU A 64 18.71 -1.41 0.19
C LEU A 64 19.63 -1.65 -1.00
N LYS A 65 20.26 -0.55 -1.43
CA LYS A 65 21.58 -0.40 -2.08
C LYS A 65 21.80 -0.95 -3.49
#